data_AF-A0A9D5VVJ7-F1
#
_entry.id   AF-A0A9D5VVJ7-F1
#
_cell.length_a   1.000
_cell.length_b   1.000
_cell.length_c   1.000
_cell.angle_alpha   90.00
_cell.angle_beta   90.00
_cell.angle_gamma   90.00
#
_symmetry.space_group_name_H-M   'P 1'
#
loop_
_entity.id
_entity.type
_entity.pdbx_description
1 polymer ?
#
loop_
_entity_poly.entity_id
_entity_poly.type
_entity_poly.pdbx_seq_one_letter_code
_entity_poly.pdbx_strand_id
1 'polypeptide(L)'
;MENTNFYYNSHLVIAAIRILEYKDKIPPSIEKVCDLLSFSLESGNLICRKLKEMNILEILEGAYGNKLFIKEHIKIEEIPNETKETDIDEEVKKYMENRKAYT
;
A
#
# COMPACT_ATOMS: atom_id res chain seq x y z
N MET A 1 -9.21 11.49 8.20
CA MET A 1 -8.44 10.23 8.03
C MET A 1 -7.01 10.64 7.76
N GLU A 2 -6.22 10.86 8.80
CA GLU A 2 -4.80 11.23 8.68
C GLU A 2 -3.96 10.09 9.22
N ASN A 3 -3.59 9.19 8.32
CA ASN A 3 -2.46 8.29 8.48
C ASN A 3 -1.99 7.83 7.10
N THR A 4 -1.60 8.78 6.24
CA THR A 4 -1.01 8.46 4.93
C THR A 4 0.46 8.12 5.10
N ASN A 5 0.74 7.11 5.93
CA ASN A 5 2.08 6.55 6.06
C ASN A 5 2.41 5.67 4.83
N PHE A 6 3.68 5.29 4.70
CA PHE A 6 4.14 4.55 3.52
C PHE A 6 3.44 3.19 3.36
N TYR A 7 3.10 2.51 4.46
CA TYR A 7 2.34 1.25 4.44
C TYR A 7 0.96 1.41 3.80
N TYR A 8 0.15 2.36 4.26
CA TYR A 8 -1.19 2.59 3.69
C TYR A 8 -1.13 3.06 2.25
N ASN A 9 -0.23 4.00 1.93
CA ASN A 9 -0.09 4.50 0.56
C ASN A 9 0.35 3.39 -0.41
N SER A 10 1.16 2.44 0.06
CA SER A 10 1.56 1.28 -0.74
C SER A 10 0.36 0.40 -1.11
N HIS A 11 -0.50 0.11 -0.12
CA HIS A 11 -1.76 -0.63 -0.36
C HIS A 11 -2.67 0.08 -1.36
N LEU A 12 -2.83 1.40 -1.21
CA LEU A 12 -3.65 2.21 -2.13
C LEU A 12 -3.10 2.18 -3.56
N VAL A 13 -1.79 2.31 -3.74
CA VAL A 13 -1.15 2.22 -5.07
C VAL A 13 -1.40 0.85 -5.71
N ILE A 14 -1.23 -0.25 -4.97
CA ILE A 14 -1.51 -1.60 -5.49
C ILE A 14 -2.98 -1.76 -5.86
N ALA A 15 -3.90 -1.29 -5.02
CA ALA A 15 -5.33 -1.36 -5.29
C ALA A 15 -5.71 -0.55 -6.54
N ALA A 16 -5.18 0.66 -6.68
CA ALA A 16 -5.36 1.50 -7.86
C ALA A 16 -4.87 0.82 -9.14
N ILE A 17 -3.70 0.18 -9.10
CA ILE A 17 -3.16 -0.55 -10.26
C ILE A 17 -4.12 -1.67 -10.68
N ARG A 18 -4.62 -2.48 -9.73
CA ARG A 18 -5.57 -3.57 -10.03
C ARG A 18 -6.87 -3.05 -10.65
N ILE A 19 -7.42 -1.95 -10.12
CA ILE A 19 -8.65 -1.36 -10.62
C ILE A 19 -8.46 -0.86 -12.06
N LEU A 20 -7.37 -0.12 -12.31
CA LEU A 20 -7.08 0.43 -13.63
C LEU A 20 -6.77 -0.66 -14.65
N GLU A 21 -6.02 -1.68 -14.27
CA GLU A 21 -5.72 -2.83 -15.14
C GLU A 21 -7.00 -3.59 -15.49
N TYR A 22 -7.90 -3.82 -14.53
CA TYR A 22 -9.20 -4.43 -14.80
C TYR A 22 -10.06 -3.59 -15.75
N LYS A 23 -10.07 -2.27 -15.57
CA LYS A 23 -10.88 -1.33 -16.35
C LYS A 23 -10.37 -1.17 -17.78
N ASP A 24 -9.08 -0.92 -17.94
CA ASP A 24 -8.46 -0.53 -19.21
C ASP A 24 -7.86 -1.73 -19.96
N LYS A 25 -7.83 -2.91 -19.33
CA LYS A 25 -7.24 -4.17 -19.86
C LYS A 25 -5.76 -4.06 -20.23
N ILE A 26 -5.08 -3.05 -19.68
CA ILE A 26 -3.64 -2.82 -19.86
C ILE A 26 -3.03 -2.35 -18.53
N PRO A 27 -1.73 -2.58 -18.33
CA PRO A 27 -1.01 -2.03 -17.19
C PRO A 27 -1.09 -0.48 -17.17
N PRO A 28 -1.38 0.13 -16.02
CA PRO A 28 -1.50 1.58 -15.89
C PRO A 28 -0.13 2.27 -15.86
N SER A 29 -0.13 3.57 -16.15
CA SER A 29 1.03 4.44 -15.88
C SER A 29 0.96 5.02 -14.46
N ILE A 30 2.09 5.56 -14.00
CA ILE A 30 2.16 6.28 -12.72
C ILE A 30 1.17 7.45 -12.72
N GLU A 31 1.05 8.18 -13.82
CA GLU A 31 0.10 9.30 -13.94
C GLU A 31 -1.34 8.87 -13.68
N LYS A 32 -1.80 7.79 -14.33
CA LYS A 32 -3.17 7.28 -14.12
C LYS A 32 -3.42 6.85 -12.68
N VAL A 33 -2.43 6.25 -12.02
CA VAL A 33 -2.52 5.87 -10.60
C VAL A 33 -2.61 7.11 -9.73
N CYS A 34 -1.77 8.12 -9.98
CA CYS A 34 -1.79 9.38 -9.26
C CYS A 34 -3.12 10.11 -9.44
N ASP A 35 -3.65 10.16 -10.66
CA ASP A 35 -4.95 10.78 -10.96
C ASP A 35 -6.08 10.08 -10.19
N LEU A 36 -6.09 8.74 -10.17
CA LEU A 36 -7.12 7.97 -9.45
C LEU A 36 -7.06 8.19 -7.93
N LEU A 37 -5.85 8.27 -7.36
CA LEU A 37 -5.64 8.45 -5.92
C LEU A 37 -5.57 9.91 -5.49
N SER A 38 -5.67 10.86 -6.42
CA SER A 38 -5.41 12.29 -6.17
C SER A 38 -4.04 12.56 -5.53
N PHE A 39 -3.03 11.77 -5.91
CA PHE A 39 -1.64 11.96 -5.49
C PHE A 39 -0.94 12.96 -6.41
N SER A 40 0.02 13.72 -5.88
CA SER A 40 0.95 14.44 -6.73
C SER A 40 1.84 13.45 -7.48
N LEU A 41 2.25 13.80 -8.72
CA LEU A 41 3.17 12.95 -9.49
C LEU A 41 4.48 12.69 -8.73
N GLU A 42 4.99 13.69 -7.99
CA GLU A 42 6.22 13.54 -7.20
C GLU A 42 6.05 12.48 -6.10
N SER A 43 4.94 12.53 -5.35
CA SER A 43 4.65 11.54 -4.31
C SER A 43 4.43 10.13 -4.88
N GLY A 44 3.68 10.03 -5.98
CA GLY A 44 3.45 8.75 -6.66
C GLY A 44 4.73 8.13 -7.21
N ASN A 45 5.60 8.94 -7.82
CA ASN A 45 6.91 8.48 -8.28
C ASN A 45 7.79 7.99 -7.13
N LEU A 46 7.82 8.73 -6.01
CA LEU A 46 8.58 8.34 -4.82
C LEU A 46 8.09 6.99 -4.26
N ILE A 47 6.77 6.80 -4.14
CA ILE A 47 6.17 5.55 -3.65
C ILE A 47 6.48 4.40 -4.61
N CYS A 48 6.24 4.57 -5.91
CA CYS A 48 6.48 3.54 -6.91
C CYS A 48 7.96 3.13 -6.97
N ARG A 49 8.90 4.09 -6.82
CA ARG A 49 10.33 3.81 -6.76
C ARG A 49 10.68 2.93 -5.56
N LYS A 50 10.19 3.28 -4.36
CA LYS A 50 10.43 2.47 -3.15
C LYS A 50 9.83 1.07 -3.27
N LEU A 51 8.62 0.95 -3.81
CA LEU A 51 7.99 -0.34 -4.06
C LEU A 51 8.75 -1.19 -5.08
N LYS A 52 9.37 -0.55 -6.09
CA LYS A 52 10.28 -1.23 -7.03
C LYS A 52 11.53 -1.75 -6.34
N GLU A 53 12.16 -0.95 -5.48
CA GLU A 53 13.34 -1.35 -4.70
C GLU A 53 13.04 -2.56 -3.78
N MET A 54 11.80 -2.67 -3.30
CA MET A 54 11.32 -3.80 -2.48
C MET A 54 10.83 -5.01 -3.29
N ASN A 55 10.94 -4.99 -4.63
CA ASN A 55 10.40 -6.02 -5.54
C ASN A 55 8.88 -6.24 -5.43
N ILE A 56 8.14 -5.24 -4.95
CA ILE A 56 6.67 -5.27 -4.88
C ILE A 56 6.07 -4.87 -6.24
N LEU A 57 6.71 -3.92 -6.93
CA LEU A 57 6.34 -3.45 -8.25
C LEU A 57 7.49 -3.64 -9.24
N GLU A 58 7.15 -3.83 -10.51
CA GLU A 58 8.05 -3.66 -11.64
C GLU A 58 7.60 -2.46 -12.47
N ILE A 59 8.56 -1.63 -12.87
CA ILE A 59 8.32 -0.46 -13.71
C ILE A 59 9.06 -0.70 -15.02
N LEU A 60 8.31 -0.91 -16.09
CA LEU A 60 8.85 -1.03 -17.44
C LEU A 60 8.71 0.29 -18.18
N GLU A 61 9.83 0.78 -18.71
CA GLU A 61 9.84 1.94 -19.59
C GLU A 61 9.48 1.48 -21.01
N GLY A 62 8.47 2.12 -21.60
CA GLY A 62 8.05 1.86 -22.98
C GLY A 62 7.94 3.15 -23.78
N ALA A 63 7.76 3.01 -25.09
CA ALA A 63 7.57 4.14 -26.01
C ALA A 63 6.36 5.03 -25.66
N TYR A 64 5.43 4.53 -24.85
CA TYR A 64 4.22 5.23 -24.39
C TYR A 64 4.23 5.48 -22.88
N GLY A 65 5.42 5.63 -22.29
CA GLY A 65 5.63 5.91 -20.87
C GLY A 65 5.78 4.67 -19.99
N ASN A 66 5.92 4.92 -18.69
CA ASN A 66 6.17 3.90 -17.69
C ASN A 66 4.92 3.05 -17.46
N LYS A 67 5.10 1.73 -17.39
CA LYS A 67 4.05 0.75 -17.10
C LYS A 67 4.33 0.04 -15.78
N LEU A 68 3.31 -0.01 -14.93
CA LEU A 68 3.39 -0.59 -13.60
C LEU A 68 2.85 -2.01 -13.61
N PHE A 69 3.65 -2.96 -13.11
CA PHE A 69 3.27 -4.36 -12.95
C PHE A 69 3.40 -4.78 -11.50
N ILE A 70 2.40 -5.49 -10.98
CA ILE A 70 2.43 -6.03 -9.62
C ILE A 70 3.27 -7.32 -9.61
N LYS A 71 4.26 -7.39 -8.72
CA LYS A 71 5.04 -8.59 -8.43
C LYS A 71 4.54 -9.20 -7.12
N GLU A 72 5.26 -9.01 -6.03
CA GLU A 72 4.98 -9.61 -4.73
C GLU A 72 4.29 -8.61 -3.78
N HIS A 73 3.00 -8.35 -4.02
CA HIS A 73 2.23 -7.40 -3.21
C HIS A 73 2.16 -7.73 -1.70
N ILE A 74 2.34 -9.00 -1.32
CA ILE A 74 2.31 -9.44 0.09
C ILE A 74 3.47 -8.82 0.89
N LYS A 75 4.59 -8.48 0.25
CA LYS A 75 5.75 -7.83 0.90
C LYS A 75 5.43 -6.43 1.47
N ILE A 76 4.28 -5.84 1.12
CA ILE A 76 3.81 -4.61 1.77
C ILE A 76 3.61 -4.83 3.27
N GLU A 77 3.27 -6.06 3.70
CA GLU A 77 3.12 -6.39 5.12
C GLU A 77 4.42 -6.37 5.92
N GLU A 78 5.58 -6.34 5.24
CA GLU A 78 6.89 -6.18 5.88
C GLU A 78 7.22 -4.70 6.15
N ILE A 79 6.46 -3.76 5.57
CA ILE A 79 6.64 -2.32 5.82
C ILE A 79 6.16 -2.01 7.24
N PRO A 80 6.97 -1.31 8.07
CA PRO A 80 6.55 -0.88 9.39
C PRO A 80 5.25 -0.07 9.32
N ASN A 81 4.21 -0.54 9.98
CA ASN A 81 2.97 0.21 10.13
C ASN A 81 2.99 0.92 11.49
N GLU A 82 3.28 2.21 11.47
CA GLU A 82 3.37 3.07 12.67
C GLU A 82 2.04 3.21 13.44
N THR A 83 0.93 2.68 12.92
CA THR A 83 -0.38 2.67 13.62
C THR A 83 -0.71 1.37 14.34
N LYS A 84 0.12 0.32 14.26
CA LYS A 84 -0.27 -1.02 14.75
C LYS A 84 -0.09 -1.26 16.25
N GLU A 85 0.48 -0.35 17.02
CA GLU A 85 0.48 -0.47 18.47
C GLU A 85 -0.73 0.28 19.04
N THR A 86 -1.83 -0.42 19.36
CA THR A 86 -2.56 -0.24 20.64
C THR A 86 -3.83 -1.07 20.74
N ASP A 87 -4.67 -1.22 19.71
CA ASP A 87 -6.06 -1.59 20.00
C ASP A 87 -6.29 -3.06 20.39
N ILE A 88 -5.83 -4.02 19.58
CA ILE A 88 -6.14 -5.44 19.79
C ILE A 88 -5.31 -6.04 20.93
N ASP A 89 -4.02 -5.73 21.01
CA ASP A 89 -3.16 -6.26 22.08
C ASP A 89 -3.56 -5.71 23.46
N GLU A 90 -4.06 -4.47 23.53
CA GLU A 90 -4.63 -3.92 24.76
C GLU A 90 -6.01 -4.53 25.09
N GLU A 91 -6.88 -4.74 24.11
CA GLU A 91 -8.16 -5.44 24.32
C GLU A 91 -7.94 -6.88 24.80
N VAL A 92 -6.99 -7.59 24.21
CA VAL A 92 -6.65 -8.98 24.60
C VAL A 92 -6.07 -9.02 26.01
N LYS A 93 -5.21 -8.05 26.38
CA LYS A 93 -4.71 -7.91 27.77
C LYS A 93 -5.85 -7.62 28.75
N LYS A 94 -6.69 -6.62 28.48
CA LYS A 94 -7.87 -6.29 29.31
C LYS A 94 -8.80 -7.49 29.47
N TYR A 95 -9.03 -8.23 28.39
CA TYR A 95 -9.87 -9.43 28.42
C TYR A 95 -9.26 -10.53 29.30
N MET A 96 -7.95 -10.77 29.23
CA MET A 96 -7.26 -11.73 30.09
C MET A 96 -7.24 -11.30 31.57
N GLU A 97 -7.04 -10.03 31.86
CA GLU A 97 -7.07 -9.49 33.24
C GLU A 97 -8.47 -9.62 33.85
N ASN A 98 -9.53 -9.31 33.09
CA ASN A 98 -10.90 -9.47 33.56
C ASN A 98 -11.21 -10.93 33.94
N ARG A 99 -10.72 -11.95 33.22
CA ARG A 99 -10.95 -13.35 33.60
C ARG A 99 -10.23 -13.77 34.89
N LYS A 100 -9.08 -13.17 35.19
CA LYS A 100 -8.33 -13.45 36.43
C LYS A 100 -8.97 -12.82 37.67
N ALA A 101 -9.76 -11.76 37.52
CA ALA A 101 -10.46 -11.10 38.62
C ALA A 101 -11.72 -11.85 39.12
N TYR A 102 -12.18 -12.87 38.39
CA TYR A 102 -13.35 -13.71 38.76
C TYR A 102 -12.97 -15.13 39.25
N THR A 103 -11.69 -15.38 39.55
CA THR A 103 -11.20 -16.63 40.17
C THR A 103 -10.49 -16.31 41.47
#